data_AF-A0A662RB72-F1
#
_entry.id   AF-A0A662RB72-F1
#
_cell.length_a   1.000
_cell.length_b   1.000
_cell.length_c   1.000
_cell.angle_alpha   90.00
_cell.angle_beta   90.00
_cell.angle_gamma   90.00
#
_symmetry.space_group_name_H-M   'P 1'
#
loop_
_entity.id
_entity.type
_entity.pdbx_description
1 polymer ?
#
loop_
_entity_poly.entity_id
_entity_poly.type
_entity_poly.pdbx_seq_one_letter_code
_entity_poly.pdbx_strand_id
1 'polypeptide(L)'
;MSIGVVEDGNDVEVIVIEDGKRYVFPKEDVVILPISSASAEDLCQFVASQLTALLSNHGNISSISVRVDEGIGQGAGCTMVL
;
A
#
# COMPACT_ATOMS: atom_id res chain seq x y z
N MET A 1 -0.41 14.08 -8.77
CA MET A 1 0.76 14.18 -7.90
C MET A 1 1.60 12.96 -8.19
N SER A 2 2.82 13.16 -8.65
CA SER A 2 3.72 12.09 -9.11
C SER A 2 4.93 12.10 -8.21
N ILE A 3 5.24 10.95 -7.62
CA ILE A 3 6.37 10.80 -6.70
C ILE A 3 7.47 9.96 -7.34
N GLY A 4 8.71 10.39 -7.19
CA GLY A 4 9.89 9.56 -7.44
C GLY A 4 10.42 9.03 -6.12
N VAL A 5 10.78 7.75 -6.08
CA VAL A 5 11.40 7.11 -4.91
C VAL A 5 12.76 6.56 -5.32
N VAL A 6 13.80 6.89 -4.58
CA VAL A 6 15.18 6.43 -4.79
C VAL A 6 15.72 5.88 -3.47
N GLU A 7 16.27 4.67 -3.49
CA GLU A 7 17.01 4.12 -2.35
C GLU A 7 18.50 4.44 -2.52
N ASP A 8 19.11 5.13 -1.55
CA ASP A 8 20.54 5.46 -1.55
C ASP A 8 21.19 5.04 -0.22
N GLY A 9 21.97 3.97 -0.26
CA GLY A 9 22.59 3.40 0.94
C GLY A 9 21.56 3.02 2.01
N ASN A 10 21.59 3.74 3.12
CA ASN A 10 20.69 3.57 4.27
C ASN A 10 19.52 4.56 4.28
N ASP A 11 19.36 5.36 3.24
CA ASP A 11 18.32 6.37 3.14
C ASP A 11 17.35 6.04 2.00
N VAL A 12 16.09 6.47 2.17
CA VAL A 12 15.06 6.48 1.13
C VAL A 12 14.73 7.94 0.85
N GLU A 13 14.94 8.35 -0.39
CA GLU A 13 14.62 9.67 -0.89
C GLU A 13 13.29 9.64 -1.66
N VAL A 14 12.38 10.55 -1.29
CA VAL A 14 11.10 10.77 -1.97
C VAL A 14 11.09 12.18 -2.55
N ILE A 15 10.91 12.28 -3.86
CA ILE A 15 10.85 13.54 -4.61
C ILE A 15 9.44 13.74 -5.13
N VAL A 16 8.80 14.86 -4.76
CA VAL A 16 7.56 15.32 -5.38
C VAL A 16 7.93 16.01 -6.70
N ILE A 17 7.54 15.42 -7.82
CA ILE A 17 8.02 15.83 -9.15
C ILE A 17 7.48 17.22 -9.51
N GLU A 18 6.25 17.55 -9.12
CA GLU A 18 5.61 18.80 -9.51
C GLU A 18 6.25 20.06 -8.91
N ASP A 19 6.77 19.99 -7.68
CA ASP A 19 7.33 21.15 -6.96
C ASP A 19 8.77 20.95 -6.50
N GLY A 20 9.37 19.80 -6.78
CA GLY A 20 10.76 19.48 -6.46
C GLY A 20 11.04 19.28 -4.98
N LYS A 21 10.00 19.13 -4.13
CA LYS A 21 10.22 18.86 -2.70
C LYS A 21 10.87 17.50 -2.52
N ARG A 22 11.90 17.49 -1.68
CA ARG A 22 12.70 16.32 -1.36
C ARG A 22 12.54 15.96 0.12
N TYR A 23 12.18 14.71 0.38
CA TYR A 23 12.07 14.12 1.70
C TYR A 23 13.06 12.95 1.79
N VAL A 24 13.73 12.82 2.93
CA VAL A 24 14.71 11.75 3.16
C VAL A 24 14.36 11.07 4.46
N PHE A 25 14.26 9.75 4.43
CA PHE A 25 13.90 8.92 5.58
C PHE A 25 14.96 7.83 5.77
N PRO A 26 15.25 7.41 7.01
CA PRO A 26 16.02 6.20 7.25
C PRO A 26 15.32 4.99 6.61
N LYS A 27 16.07 4.14 5.93
CA LYS A 27 15.54 2.94 5.27
C LYS A 27 14.87 1.98 6.23
N GLU A 28 15.33 1.91 7.47
CA GLU A 28 14.73 1.07 8.51
C GLU A 28 13.32 1.52 8.93
N ASP A 29 12.96 2.78 8.68
CA ASP A 29 11.66 3.36 9.02
C ASP A 29 10.64 3.28 7.86
N VAL A 30 11.06 2.83 6.67
CA VAL A 30 10.24 2.89 5.45
C VAL A 30 10.04 1.50 4.83
N VAL A 31 8.79 1.22 4.45
CA VAL A 31 8.44 0.08 3.61
C VAL A 31 7.93 0.59 2.27
N ILE A 32 8.59 0.21 1.19
CA ILE A 32 8.14 0.50 -0.18
C ILE A 32 7.21 -0.61 -0.65
N LEU A 33 5.97 -0.24 -0.94
CA LEU A 33 4.94 -1.15 -1.43
C LEU A 33 4.76 -0.98 -2.95
N PRO A 34 4.44 -2.06 -3.69
CA PRO A 34 4.22 -2.02 -5.14
C PRO A 34 2.82 -1.48 -5.47
N ILE A 35 2.50 -0.27 -4.99
CA ILE A 35 1.22 0.41 -5.17
C ILE A 35 1.44 1.82 -5.71
N SER A 36 0.45 2.33 -6.44
CA SER A 36 0.54 3.65 -7.10
C SER A 36 0.46 4.81 -6.11
N SER A 37 -0.24 4.62 -5.01
CA SER A 37 -0.38 5.62 -3.94
C SER A 37 -0.52 4.95 -2.58
N ALA A 38 -0.28 5.71 -1.52
CA ALA A 38 -0.48 5.26 -0.14
C ALA A 38 -1.92 5.52 0.36
N SER A 39 -2.90 5.62 -0.54
CA SER A 39 -4.30 5.83 -0.15
C SER A 39 -4.90 4.56 0.45
N ALA A 40 -5.95 4.73 1.25
CA ALA A 40 -6.71 3.63 1.84
C ALA A 40 -7.19 2.63 0.78
N GLU A 41 -7.60 3.09 -0.40
CA GLU A 41 -8.09 2.26 -1.51
C GLU A 41 -6.98 1.35 -2.06
N ASP A 42 -5.83 1.92 -2.42
CA ASP A 42 -4.70 1.17 -2.97
C ASP A 42 -4.14 0.20 -1.94
N LEU A 43 -4.03 0.63 -0.67
CA LEU A 43 -3.62 -0.23 0.44
C LEU A 43 -4.61 -1.37 0.68
N CYS A 44 -5.91 -1.08 0.66
CA CYS A 44 -6.96 -2.08 0.86
C CYS A 44 -6.91 -3.16 -0.23
N GLN A 45 -6.74 -2.75 -1.49
CA GLN A 45 -6.61 -3.68 -2.61
C GLN A 45 -5.32 -4.51 -2.51
N PHE A 46 -4.20 -3.90 -2.12
CA PHE A 46 -2.94 -4.60 -1.93
C PHE A 46 -3.05 -5.66 -0.84
N VAL A 47 -3.56 -5.30 0.34
CA VAL A 47 -3.76 -6.23 1.47
C VAL A 47 -4.71 -7.36 1.08
N ALA A 48 -5.83 -7.05 0.41
CA ALA A 48 -6.78 -8.06 -0.04
C ALA A 48 -6.15 -9.04 -1.03
N SER A 49 -5.32 -8.55 -1.96
CA SER A 49 -4.61 -9.41 -2.92
C SER A 49 -3.63 -10.37 -2.22
N GLN A 50 -2.93 -9.89 -1.19
CA GLN A 50 -1.99 -10.69 -0.43
C GLN A 50 -2.69 -11.76 0.41
N LEU A 51 -3.78 -11.41 1.08
CA LEU A 51 -4.62 -12.36 1.80
C LEU A 51 -5.22 -13.41 0.86
N THR A 52 -5.70 -12.98 -0.31
CA THR A 52 -6.26 -13.89 -1.32
C THR A 52 -5.22 -14.89 -1.80
N ALA A 53 -4.00 -14.44 -2.10
CA ALA A 53 -2.90 -15.34 -2.49
C ALA A 53 -2.61 -16.40 -1.40
N LEU A 54 -2.58 -15.99 -0.13
CA LEU A 54 -2.32 -16.89 1.00
C LEU A 54 -3.45 -17.88 1.26
N LEU A 55 -4.71 -17.47 1.05
CA LEU A 55 -5.90 -18.24 1.41
C LEU A 55 -6.54 -18.99 0.23
N SER A 56 -6.09 -18.75 -1.00
CA SER A 56 -6.61 -19.36 -2.24
C SER A 56 -6.68 -20.90 -2.23
N ASN A 57 -5.82 -21.56 -1.47
CA ASN A 57 -5.80 -23.03 -1.38
C ASN A 57 -6.85 -23.61 -0.41
N HIS A 58 -7.62 -22.77 0.28
CA HIS A 58 -8.66 -23.20 1.21
C HIS A 58 -10.03 -23.24 0.53
N GLY A 59 -10.42 -24.41 0.02
CA GLY A 59 -11.69 -24.60 -0.72
C GLY A 59 -12.98 -24.39 0.09
N ASN A 60 -12.89 -24.04 1.37
CA ASN A 60 -14.02 -23.70 2.23
C ASN A 60 -14.19 -22.19 2.45
N ILE A 61 -13.36 -21.35 1.82
CA ILE A 61 -13.45 -19.89 1.90
C ILE A 61 -13.92 -19.38 0.54
N SER A 62 -15.07 -18.72 0.49
CA SER A 62 -15.67 -18.22 -0.76
C SER A 62 -15.26 -16.79 -1.12
N SER A 63 -14.87 -16.00 -0.13
CA SER A 63 -14.55 -14.58 -0.32
C SER A 63 -13.80 -14.00 0.85
N ILE A 64 -13.03 -12.96 0.60
CA ILE A 64 -12.32 -12.16 1.60
C ILE A 64 -12.78 -10.71 1.46
N SER A 65 -13.22 -10.11 2.56
CA SER A 65 -13.50 -8.68 2.63
C SER A 65 -12.44 -8.00 3.49
N VAL A 66 -11.83 -6.95 2.96
CA VAL A 66 -10.82 -6.15 3.67
C VAL A 66 -11.35 -4.73 3.80
N ARG A 67 -11.04 -4.10 4.94
CA ARG A 67 -11.26 -2.68 5.18
C ARG A 67 -10.00 -2.08 5.78
N VAL A 68 -9.58 -0.94 5.24
CA VAL A 68 -8.48 -0.11 5.75
C VAL A 68 -9.08 1.23 6.13
N ASP A 69 -8.92 1.61 7.40
CA ASP A 69 -9.36 2.91 7.91
C ASP A 69 -8.12 3.74 8.25
N GLU A 70 -7.93 4.87 7.57
CA GLU A 70 -6.87 5.86 7.88
C GLU A 70 -7.24 6.72 9.08
N GLY A 71 -8.54 6.89 9.33
CA GLY A 71 -9.09 7.67 10.43
C GLY A 71 -10.61 7.53 10.54
N ILE A 72 -11.22 8.24 11.49
CA ILE A 72 -12.66 8.18 11.72
C ILE A 72 -13.39 8.69 10.47
N GLY A 73 -14.11 7.80 9.78
CA GLY A 73 -14.87 8.14 8.58
C GLY A 73 -14.04 8.30 7.31
N GLN A 74 -12.76 7.90 7.31
CA GLN A 74 -11.87 7.91 6.15
C GLN A 74 -11.24 6.52 6.00
N GLY A 75 -11.66 5.79 4.98
CA GLY A 75 -11.23 4.43 4.75
C GLY A 75 -11.85 3.82 3.50
N ALA A 76 -11.31 2.68 3.09
CA ALA A 76 -11.73 1.95 1.92
C ALA A 76 -11.98 0.49 2.25
N GLY A 77 -12.98 -0.09 1.59
CA GLY A 77 -13.30 -1.51 1.69
C GLY A 77 -13.36 -2.16 0.32
N CYS A 78 -12.83 -3.37 0.20
CA CYS A 78 -12.96 -4.19 -1.00
C CYS A 78 -13.32 -5.63 -0.63
N THR A 79 -13.82 -6.38 -1.60
CA THR A 79 -14.11 -7.82 -1.44
C THR A 79 -13.62 -8.57 -2.65
N MET A 80 -12.89 -9.65 -2.42
CA MET A 80 -12.38 -10.55 -3.45
C MET A 80 -13.03 -11.91 -3.29
N VAL A 81 -13.47 -12.49 -4.41
CA VAL A 81 -13.93 -13.87 -4.47
C VAL A 81 -12.70 -14.76 -4.69
N LEU A 82 -12.62 -15.86 -3.96
CA LEU A 82 -11.54 -16.85 -4.03
C LEU A 82 -11.82 -17.94 -5.05
#